data_AF-A7VG63-F1
#
_entry.id   AF-A7VG63-F1
#
_cell.length_a   1.000
_cell.length_b   1.000
_cell.length_c   1.000
_cell.angle_alpha   90.00
_cell.angle_beta   90.00
_cell.angle_gamma   90.00
#
_symmetry.space_group_name_H-M   'P 1'
#
loop_
_entity.id
_entity.type
_entity.pdbx_description
1 polymer ?
#
loop_
_entity_poly.entity_id
_entity_poly.type
_entity_poly.pdbx_seq_one_letter_code
_entity_poly.pdbx_strand_id
1 'polypeptide(L)' 'MRKAIEDLEFMPMQHEVDEDEELAEKGIRKCYYKNYKIFFFIDLKRETVYVLRVLHMLVDAKTILLNMRL' A
#
# COMPACT_ATOMS: atom_id res chain seq x y z
N MET A 1 -6.26 8.15 10.73
CA MET A 1 -6.20 7.15 9.66
C MET A 1 -6.78 7.73 8.38
N ARG A 2 -8.03 8.21 8.37
CA ARG A 2 -8.65 8.89 7.20
C ARG A 2 -7.72 9.94 6.56
N LYS A 3 -7.25 10.92 7.33
CA LYS A 3 -6.31 11.94 6.83
C LYS A 3 -5.04 11.34 6.20
N ALA A 4 -4.45 10.31 6.81
CA ALA A 4 -3.27 9.65 6.25
C ALA A 4 -3.54 8.91 4.93
N ILE A 5 -4.79 8.52 4.67
CA ILE A 5 -5.22 7.94 3.40
C ILE A 5 -5.46 9.05 2.37
N GLU A 6 -6.12 10.15 2.77
CA GLU A 6 -6.31 11.34 1.92
C GLU A 6 -4.96 11.93 1.50
N ASP A 7 -3.99 11.98 2.41
CA ASP A 7 -2.64 12.48 2.14
C ASP A 7 -1.91 11.66 1.06
N LEU A 8 -2.32 10.41 0.78
CA LEU A 8 -1.74 9.61 -0.32
C LEU A 8 -2.05 10.18 -1.70
N GLU A 9 -3.09 11.00 -1.85
CA GLU A 9 -3.34 11.71 -3.11
C GLU A 9 -2.19 12.68 -3.45
N PHE A 10 -1.49 13.18 -2.44
CA PHE A 10 -0.38 14.11 -2.61
C PHE A 10 0.94 13.36 -2.76
N MET A 11 1.50 13.38 -3.96
CA MET A 11 2.79 12.75 -4.29
C MET A 11 2.88 11.26 -3.88
N PRO A 12 1.95 10.39 -4.31
CA PRO A 12 1.95 8.97 -3.91
C PRO A 12 3.23 8.23 -4.28
N MET A 13 3.93 8.70 -5.32
CA MET A 13 5.21 8.14 -5.80
C MET A 13 6.38 8.35 -4.83
N GLN A 14 6.24 9.21 -3.81
CA GLN A 14 7.26 9.41 -2.78
C GLN A 14 7.50 8.17 -1.92
N HIS A 15 6.48 7.30 -1.83
CA HIS A 15 6.57 6.05 -1.10
C HIS A 15 7.17 4.99 -2.01
N GLU A 16 8.33 4.45 -1.68
CA GLU A 16 8.96 3.38 -2.45
C GLU A 16 8.07 2.12 -2.55
N VAL A 17 8.33 1.30 -3.56
CA VAL A 17 7.73 -0.05 -3.63
C VAL A 17 8.15 -0.87 -2.42
N ASP A 18 7.36 -1.88 -2.09
CA ASP A 18 7.66 -2.75 -0.95
C ASP A 18 9.05 -3.40 -1.09
N GLU A 19 9.67 -3.71 0.04
CA GLU A 19 10.99 -4.34 0.08
C GLU A 19 10.93 -5.84 -0.25
N ASP A 20 9.75 -6.46 -0.13
CA ASP A 20 9.51 -7.82 -0.59
C ASP A 20 9.35 -7.85 -2.11
N GLU A 21 10.17 -8.67 -2.77
CA GLU A 21 10.28 -8.75 -4.23
C GLU A 21 8.93 -9.05 -4.91
N GLU A 22 8.14 -9.99 -4.39
CA GLU A 22 6.85 -10.36 -4.98
C GLU A 22 5.79 -9.25 -4.86
N LEU A 23 5.83 -8.48 -3.78
CA LEU A 23 4.96 -7.31 -3.61
C LEU A 23 5.44 -6.14 -4.48
N ALA A 24 6.77 -5.96 -4.62
CA ALA A 24 7.38 -4.94 -5.46
C ALA A 24 7.05 -5.15 -6.94
N GLU A 25 7.12 -6.39 -7.43
CA GLU A 25 6.72 -6.76 -8.80
C GLU A 25 5.26 -6.40 -9.10
N LYS A 26 4.39 -6.45 -8.09
CA LYS A 26 2.98 -6.02 -8.18
C LYS A 26 2.80 -4.50 -8.05
N GLY A 27 3.88 -3.74 -7.88
CA GLY A 27 3.87 -2.29 -7.70
C GLY A 27 3.26 -1.84 -6.37
N ILE A 28 3.18 -2.74 -5.38
CA ILE A 28 2.62 -2.44 -4.06
C ILE A 28 3.59 -1.54 -3.30
N ARG A 29 3.04 -0.51 -2.68
CA ARG A 29 3.72 0.47 -1.82
C ARG A 29 3.12 0.41 -0.42
N LYS A 30 3.87 0.88 0.58
CA LYS A 30 3.39 0.98 1.96
C LYS A 30 3.72 2.31 2.61
N CYS A 31 2.84 2.78 3.48
CA CYS A 31 3.13 3.83 4.45
C CYS A 31 2.67 3.43 5.85
N TYR A 32 3.21 4.11 6.87
CA TYR A 32 2.96 3.79 8.27
C TYR A 32 2.04 4.84 8.90
N TYR A 33 1.02 4.38 9.62
CA TYR A 33 0.17 5.23 10.45
C TYR A 33 -0.05 4.57 11.81
N LYS A 34 0.62 5.09 12.86
CA LYS A 34 0.66 4.46 14.19
C LYS A 34 1.11 2.99 14.06
N ASN A 35 0.36 2.06 14.64
CA ASN A 35 0.67 0.62 14.60
C ASN A 35 0.14 -0.08 13.35
N TYR A 36 -0.16 0.65 12.28
CA TYR A 36 -0.72 0.11 11.04
C TYR A 36 0.17 0.43 9.84
N LYS A 37 0.20 -0.52 8.90
CA LYS A 37 0.72 -0.38 7.55
C LYS A 37 -0.46 -0.22 6.60
N ILE A 38 -0.44 0.83 5.78
CA ILE A 38 -1.41 1.06 4.71
C ILE A 38 -0.73 0.63 3.42
N PHE A 39 -1.28 -0.41 2.77
CA PHE A 39 -0.79 -0.94 1.51
C PHE A 39 -1.65 -0.42 0.37
N PHE A 40 -1.01 0.04 -0.70
CA PHE A 40 -1.68 0.63 -1.86
C PHE A 40 -0.87 0.42 -3.14
N PHE A 41 -1.49 0.63 -4.29
CA PHE A 41 -0.79 0.78 -5.56
C PHE A 41 -1.31 2.00 -6.32
N ILE A 42 -0.56 2.43 -7.32
CA ILE A 42 -0.86 3.63 -8.12
C ILE A 42 -1.18 3.17 -9.55
N ASP A 43 -2.39 3.43 -10.01
CA ASP A 43 -2.71 3.34 -11.43
C ASP A 43 -2.41 4.68 -12.10
N LEU A 44 -1.25 4.76 -12.76
CA LEU A 44 -0.82 5.98 -13.45
C LEU A 44 -1.70 6.32 -14.66
N LYS A 45 -2.38 5.35 -15.27
CA LYS A 45 -3.26 5.61 -16.43
C LYS A 45 -4.58 6.23 -15.98
N ARG A 46 -5.06 5.85 -14.80
CA ARG A 46 -6.29 6.36 -14.20
C ARG A 46 -6.06 7.52 -13.23
N GLU A 47 -4.80 7.90 -13.00
CA GLU A 47 -4.41 8.87 -11.98
C GLU A 47 -5.04 8.57 -10.61
N THR A 48 -5.10 7.28 -10.25
CA THR A 48 -5.85 6.79 -9.08
C THR A 48 -4.95 6.03 -8.13
N VAL A 49 -5.02 6.36 -6.84
CA VAL A 49 -4.40 5.58 -5.75
C VAL A 49 -5.42 4.56 -5.22
N TYR A 50 -5.10 3.28 -5.33
CA TYR A 50 -5.93 2.21 -4.80
C TYR A 50 -5.38 1.69 -3.48
N VAL A 51 -6.09 1.97 -2.39
CA VAL A 51 -5.79 1.41 -1.08
C VAL A 51 -6.25 -0.05 -1.05
N LEU A 52 -5.29 -0.96 -0.90
CA LEU A 52 -5.54 -2.41 -0.89
C LEU A 52 -6.03 -2.87 0.47
N ARG A 53 -5.23 -2.62 1.52
CA ARG A 53 -5.50 -3.04 2.90
C ARG A 53 -4.83 -2.12 3.90
N VAL A 54 -5.42 -2.04 5.09
CA VAL A 54 -4.78 -1.47 6.28
C VAL A 54 -4.60 -2.60 7.29
N LEU A 55 -3.36 -2.94 7.60
CA LEU A 55 -3.02 -4.09 8.45
C LEU A 55 -2.23 -3.63 9.67
N HIS A 56 -2.45 -4.28 10.81
CA HIS A 56 -1.60 -4.05 11.98
C HIS A 56 -0.15 -4.44 11.66
N MET A 57 0.84 -3.69 12.14
CA MET A 57 2.24 -3.78 11.71
C MET A 57 2.91 -5.15 11.90
N LEU A 58 2.39 -5.93 12.85
CA LEU A 58 2.90 -7.26 13.24
C LEU A 58 2.23 -8.41 12.47
N VAL A 59 1.22 -8.13 11.64
CA VAL A 59 0.56 -9.16 10.84
C VAL A 59 1.44 -9.51 9.64
N ASP A 60 1.44 -10.79 9.26
CA ASP A 60 2.02 -11.26 8.00
C ASP A 60 1.24 -10.68 6.81
N ALA A 61 1.68 -9.50 6.37
CA ALA A 61 1.05 -8.79 5.28
C ALA A 61 1.28 -9.48 3.94
N LYS A 62 2.43 -10.11 3.72
CA LYS A 62 2.76 -10.75 2.44
C LYS A 62 1.76 -11.85 2.12
N THR A 63 1.57 -12.79 3.04
CA THR A 63 0.61 -13.89 2.86
C THR A 63 -0.81 -13.37 2.62
N ILE A 64 -1.23 -12.33 3.34
CA ILE A 64 -2.56 -11.74 3.15
C ILE A 64 -2.69 -11.10 1.77
N LEU A 65 -1.70 -10.29 1.37
CA LEU A 65 -1.75 -9.50 0.14
C LEU A 65 -1.64 -10.38 -1.11
N LEU A 66 -0.79 -11.41 -1.09
CA LEU A 66 -0.62 -12.35 -2.20
C LEU A 66 -1.84 -13.25 -2.42
N ASN A 67 -2.61 -13.54 -1.37
CA ASN A 67 -3.83 -14.33 -1.45
C ASN A 67 -5.09 -13.50 -1.72
N MET A 68 -4.97 -12.19 -1.93
CA MET A 68 -6.12 -11.38 -2.35
C MET A 68 -6.53 -11.73 -3.77
N ARG A 69 -7.80 -12.08 -3.96
CA ARG A 69 -8.43 -12.07 -5.27
C ARG A 69 -8.74 -10.61 -5.61
N LEU A 70 -8.01 -10.04 -6.57
CA LEU A 70 -8.30 -8.75 -7.18
C LEU A 70 -9.39 -8.92 -8.25
#